data_AF-A0A124JVJ4-F1
#
_entry.id   AF-A0A124JVJ4-F1
#
_cell.length_a   1.000
_cell.length_b   1.000
_cell.length_c   1.000
_cell.angle_alpha   90.00
_cell.angle_beta   90.00
_cell.angle_gamma   90.00
#
_symmetry.space_group_name_H-M   'P 1'
#
loop_
_entity.id
_entity.type
_entity.pdbx_description
1 polymer ?
#
loop_
_entity_poly.entity_id
_entity_poly.type
_entity_poly.pdbx_seq_one_letter_code
_entity_poly.pdbx_strand_id
1 'polypeptide(L)'
;MQIETAAVSRSDAYRPEVDGLRAIAVCAVILYHADPSLLPGGLAGVDVFFVISGYLITGKILGDIDRGTFSLAGFWTRRLRRIVPALLVVLLVCALAAFLLLPPDELAQFGMALVASVLPVSNIYLHYQPGG
;
A
#
# COMPACT_ATOMS: atom_id res chain seq x y z
N MET A 1 8.85 -13.20 47.33
CA MET A 1 7.96 -13.51 46.18
C MET A 1 8.45 -12.67 45.01
N GLN A 2 9.43 -13.19 44.25
CA GLN A 2 9.95 -12.54 43.05
C GLN A 2 9.03 -12.92 41.90
N ILE A 3 8.31 -11.96 41.35
CA ILE A 3 7.58 -12.16 40.10
C ILE A 3 8.60 -11.96 38.99
N GLU A 4 9.10 -13.08 38.48
CA GLU A 4 9.91 -13.13 37.27
C GLU A 4 8.99 -12.77 36.10
N THR A 5 8.96 -11.49 35.74
CA THR A 5 8.26 -11.00 34.57
C THR A 5 9.00 -11.51 33.35
N ALA A 6 8.69 -12.75 32.93
CA ALA A 6 9.18 -13.30 31.68
C ALA A 6 8.72 -12.35 30.56
N ALA A 7 9.66 -11.57 30.02
CA ALA A 7 9.42 -10.74 28.87
C ALA A 7 9.00 -11.67 27.72
N VAL A 8 7.71 -11.65 27.37
CA VAL A 8 7.19 -12.37 26.21
C VAL A 8 7.90 -11.79 24.99
N SER A 9 8.94 -12.47 24.52
CA SER A 9 9.55 -12.13 23.24
C SER A 9 8.53 -12.50 22.17
N ARG A 10 7.75 -11.50 21.73
CA ARG A 10 6.97 -11.62 20.50
C ARG A 10 8.00 -11.75 19.38
N SER A 11 8.29 -12.98 18.98
CA SER A 11 8.94 -13.24 17.71
C SER A 11 8.07 -12.60 16.63
N ASP A 12 8.68 -11.77 15.78
CA ASP A 12 8.06 -11.21 14.57
C ASP A 12 7.85 -12.35 13.55
N ALA A 13 7.08 -13.38 13.94
CA ALA A 13 6.77 -14.51 13.11
C ALA A 13 5.98 -14.01 11.89
N TYR A 14 6.49 -14.32 10.71
CA TYR A 14 5.78 -14.05 9.47
C TYR A 14 4.42 -14.76 9.48
N ARG A 15 3.34 -14.01 9.25
CA ARG A 15 1.96 -14.50 9.29
C ARG A 15 1.38 -14.58 7.87
N PRO A 16 1.61 -15.68 7.13
CA PRO A 16 1.16 -15.81 5.75
C PRO A 16 -0.35 -15.68 5.60
N GLU A 17 -1.13 -16.07 6.62
CA GLU A 17 -2.58 -15.98 6.62
C GLU A 17 -3.08 -14.52 6.55
N VAL A 18 -2.37 -13.58 7.17
CA VAL A 18 -2.72 -12.15 7.14
C VAL A 18 -2.34 -11.55 5.79
N ASP A 19 -1.23 -12.01 5.21
CA ASP A 19 -0.82 -11.63 3.86
C ASP A 19 -1.81 -12.13 2.80
N GLY A 20 -2.34 -13.35 2.98
CA GLY A 20 -3.41 -13.90 2.14
C GLY A 20 -4.68 -13.06 2.21
N LEU A 21 -5.09 -12.60 3.39
CA LEU A 21 -6.27 -11.74 3.52
C LEU A 21 -6.09 -10.39 2.80
N ARG A 22 -4.87 -9.82 2.81
CA ARG A 22 -4.56 -8.65 1.98
C ARG A 22 -4.64 -8.95 0.49
N ALA A 23 -4.15 -10.11 0.05
CA ALA A 23 -4.23 -10.51 -1.35
C ALA A 23 -5.70 -10.63 -1.81
N ILE A 24 -6.56 -11.23 -0.99
CA ILE A 24 -8.02 -11.29 -1.26
C ILE A 24 -8.60 -9.88 -1.39
N ALA A 25 -8.23 -8.97 -0.50
CA ALA A 25 -8.70 -7.59 -0.54
C ALA A 25 -8.27 -6.88 -1.85
N VAL A 26 -7.03 -7.07 -2.31
CA VAL A 26 -6.56 -6.56 -3.60
C VAL A 26 -7.31 -7.20 -4.78
N CYS A 27 -7.54 -8.52 -4.75
CA CYS A 27 -8.31 -9.21 -5.78
C CYS A 27 -9.72 -8.66 -5.91
N ALA A 28 -10.40 -8.37 -4.79
CA ALA A 28 -11.73 -7.76 -4.80
C ALA A 28 -11.73 -6.39 -5.52
N VAL A 29 -10.70 -5.56 -5.30
CA VAL A 29 -10.55 -4.26 -5.96
C VAL A 29 -10.28 -4.41 -7.45
N ILE A 30 -9.44 -5.37 -7.84
CA ILE A 30 -9.14 -5.67 -9.25
C ILE A 30 -10.41 -6.13 -9.97
N LEU A 31 -11.18 -7.03 -9.37
CA LEU A 31 -12.44 -7.52 -9.96
C LEU A 31 -13.45 -6.40 -10.16
N TYR A 32 -13.58 -5.51 -9.17
CA TYR A 32 -14.45 -4.33 -9.29
C TYR A 32 -14.03 -3.40 -10.44
N HIS A 33 -12.73 -3.19 -10.65
CA HIS A 33 -12.25 -2.35 -11.76
C HIS A 33 -12.36 -3.04 -13.13
N ALA A 34 -12.32 -4.37 -13.18
CA ALA A 34 -12.50 -5.12 -14.41
C ALA A 34 -13.95 -5.07 -14.89
N ASP A 35 -14.90 -5.30 -13.97
CA ASP A 35 -16.33 -5.11 -14.21
C ASP A 35 -17.05 -4.88 -12.87
N PRO A 36 -17.58 -3.66 -12.64
CA PRO A 36 -18.27 -3.33 -11.40
C PRO A 36 -19.47 -4.24 -11.07
N SER A 37 -20.06 -4.89 -12.08
CA SER A 37 -21.20 -5.80 -11.88
C SER A 37 -20.79 -7.15 -11.28
N LEU A 38 -19.53 -7.59 -11.44
CA LEU A 38 -19.04 -8.86 -10.90
C LEU A 38 -18.94 -8.85 -9.37
N LEU A 39 -18.55 -7.71 -8.81
CA LEU A 39 -18.43 -7.55 -7.37
C LEU A 39 -18.71 -6.09 -6.96
N PRO A 40 -19.98 -5.66 -6.90
CA PRO A 40 -20.35 -4.26 -6.64
C PRO A 40 -19.78 -3.66 -5.33
N GLY A 41 -19.44 -4.51 -4.36
CA GLY A 41 -18.79 -4.13 -3.10
C GLY A 41 -17.26 -4.23 -3.08
N GLY A 42 -16.61 -4.51 -4.21
CA GLY A 42 -15.17 -4.80 -4.28
C GLY A 42 -14.27 -3.62 -3.86
N LEU A 43 -14.77 -2.38 -3.91
CA LEU A 43 -14.08 -1.20 -3.38
C LEU A 43 -13.81 -1.28 -1.87
N ALA A 44 -14.65 -1.98 -1.10
CA ALA A 44 -14.40 -2.22 0.33
C ALA A 44 -13.09 -2.99 0.58
N GLY A 45 -12.56 -3.66 -0.45
CA GLY A 45 -11.23 -4.27 -0.41
C GLY A 45 -10.12 -3.25 -0.13
N VAL A 46 -10.25 -1.99 -0.55
CA VAL A 46 -9.28 -0.93 -0.25
C VAL A 46 -9.21 -0.69 1.26
N ASP A 47 -10.37 -0.53 1.92
CA ASP A 47 -10.46 -0.28 3.35
C ASP A 47 -9.91 -1.47 4.16
N VAL A 48 -10.32 -2.69 3.79
CA VAL A 48 -9.84 -3.92 4.43
C VAL A 48 -8.31 -4.04 4.30
N PHE A 49 -7.76 -3.79 3.11
CA PHE A 49 -6.32 -3.83 2.88
C PHE A 49 -5.57 -2.83 3.78
N PHE A 50 -6.07 -1.60 3.91
CA PHE A 50 -5.45 -0.57 4.74
C PHE A 50 -5.56 -0.86 6.24
N VAL A 51 -6.71 -1.34 6.71
CA VAL A 51 -6.90 -1.74 8.12
C VAL A 51 -5.92 -2.85 8.50
N ILE A 52 -5.82 -3.90 7.69
CA ILE A 52 -4.89 -5.02 7.95
C ILE A 52 -3.44 -4.55 7.90
N SER A 53 -3.10 -3.71 6.91
CA SER A 53 -1.76 -3.13 6.82
C SER A 53 -1.43 -2.30 8.05
N GLY A 54 -2.35 -1.46 8.51
CA GLY A 54 -2.23 -0.67 9.74
C GLY A 54 -1.97 -1.54 10.96
N TYR A 55 -2.75 -2.61 11.17
CA TYR A 55 -2.54 -3.57 12.24
C TYR A 55 -1.12 -4.16 12.24
N LEU A 56 -0.64 -4.65 11.08
CA LEU A 56 0.71 -5.23 10.96
C LEU A 56 1.81 -4.20 11.17
N ILE A 57 1.59 -2.98 10.69
CA ILE A 57 2.53 -1.86 10.83
C ILE A 57 2.68 -1.49 12.30
N THR A 58 1.55 -1.27 12.99
CA THR A 58 1.53 -0.89 14.40
C THR A 58 2.15 -1.98 15.26
N GLY A 59 1.87 -3.26 14.99
CA GLY A 59 2.51 -4.38 15.68
C GLY A 59 4.05 -4.35 15.59
N LYS A 60 4.59 -4.10 14.39
CA LYS A 60 6.05 -3.97 14.18
C LYS A 60 6.63 -2.75 14.89
N ILE A 61 5.93 -1.62 14.85
CA ILE A 61 6.37 -0.39 15.54
C ILE A 61 6.43 -0.65 17.05
N LEU A 62 5.37 -1.21 17.63
CA LEU A 62 5.33 -1.54 19.06
C LEU A 62 6.44 -2.53 19.43
N GLY A 63 6.65 -3.58 18.62
CA GLY A 63 7.76 -4.52 18.84
C GLY A 63 9.14 -3.85 18.78
N ASP A 64 9.37 -2.94 17.83
CA ASP A 64 10.62 -2.17 17.74
C ASP A 64 10.79 -1.20 18.93
N ILE A 65 9.70 -0.61 19.43
CA ILE A 65 9.70 0.28 20.60
C ILE A 65 10.03 -0.51 21.86
N ASP A 66 9.37 -1.65 22.08
CA ASP A 66 9.61 -2.54 23.23
C ASP A 66 11.08 -3.01 23.28
N ARG A 67 11.72 -3.18 22.12
CA ARG A 67 13.14 -3.53 21.96
C ARG A 67 14.10 -2.33 22.06
N GLY A 68 13.59 -1.10 22.12
CA GLY A 68 14.40 0.12 22.10
C GLY A 68 15.11 0.40 20.77
N THR A 69 14.72 -0.28 19.69
CA THR A 69 15.35 -0.21 18.36
C THR A 69 14.55 0.62 17.35
N PHE A 70 13.45 1.23 17.78
CA PHE A 70 12.59 2.00 16.89
C PHE A 70 13.29 3.26 16.37
N SER A 71 13.26 3.43 15.04
CA SER A 71 13.69 4.63 14.36
C SER A 71 12.69 4.94 13.27
N LEU A 72 12.13 6.15 13.31
CA LEU A 72 11.19 6.62 12.28
C LEU A 72 11.87 6.65 10.90
N ALA A 73 13.11 7.12 10.83
CA ALA A 73 13.90 7.11 9.60
C ALA A 73 14.18 5.67 9.12
N GLY A 74 14.54 4.77 10.03
CA GLY A 74 14.78 3.36 9.71
C GLY A 74 13.52 2.66 9.18
N PHE A 75 12.37 2.95 9.78
CA PHE A 75 11.07 2.44 9.36
C PHE A 75 10.69 2.88 7.95
N TRP A 76 10.79 4.19 7.66
CA TRP A 76 10.52 4.70 6.30
C TRP A 76 11.53 4.19 5.29
N THR A 77 12.81 4.08 5.65
CA THR A 77 13.85 3.54 4.78
C THR A 77 13.54 2.09 4.38
N ARG A 78 13.16 1.23 5.32
CA ARG A 78 12.77 -0.17 5.04
C ARG A 78 11.58 -0.25 4.08
N ARG A 79 10.60 0.64 4.25
CA ARG A 79 9.42 0.70 3.38
C ARG A 79 9.74 1.19 1.99
N LEU A 80 10.51 2.27 1.88
CA LEU A 80 10.92 2.82 0.59
C LEU A 80 11.74 1.80 -0.20
N ARG A 81 12.72 1.13 0.44
CA ARG A 81 13.49 0.05 -0.21
C ARG A 81 12.63 -1.12 -0.72
N ARG A 82 11.43 -1.31 -0.18
CA ARG A 82 10.50 -2.35 -0.63
C ARG A 82 9.52 -1.86 -1.71
N ILE A 83 9.03 -0.63 -1.61
CA ILE A 83 7.96 -0.09 -2.48
C ILE A 83 8.53 0.60 -3.72
N VAL A 84 9.60 1.39 -3.56
CA VAL A 84 10.19 2.19 -4.64
C VAL A 84 10.66 1.34 -5.83
N PRO A 85 11.31 0.18 -5.67
CA PRO A 85 11.74 -0.62 -6.82
C PRO A 85 10.56 -1.06 -7.70
N ALA A 86 9.49 -1.56 -7.08
CA ALA A 86 8.29 -1.98 -7.81
C ALA A 86 7.61 -0.80 -8.51
N LEU A 87 7.51 0.34 -7.82
CA LEU A 87 6.97 1.58 -8.40
C LEU A 87 7.76 2.01 -9.64
N LEU A 88 9.09 2.08 -9.55
CA LEU A 88 9.94 2.49 -10.68
C LEU A 88 9.78 1.55 -11.88
N VAL A 89 9.69 0.23 -11.65
CA VAL A 89 9.45 -0.74 -12.71
C VAL A 89 8.11 -0.49 -13.40
N VAL A 90 7.03 -0.32 -12.64
CA VAL A 90 5.70 -0.05 -13.20
C VAL A 90 5.69 1.26 -13.98
N LEU A 91 6.24 2.34 -13.42
CA LEU A 91 6.32 3.64 -14.11
C LEU A 91 7.12 3.55 -15.41
N LEU A 92 8.24 2.84 -15.41
CA LEU A 92 9.07 2.65 -16.60
C LEU A 92 8.32 1.85 -17.67
N VAL A 93 7.67 0.75 -17.29
CA VAL A 93 6.88 -0.07 -18.21
C VAL A 93 5.72 0.73 -18.78
N CYS A 94 4.98 1.47 -17.95
CA CYS A 94 3.89 2.33 -18.42
C CYS A 94 4.40 3.45 -19.33
N ALA A 95 5.53 4.08 -19.02
CA ALA A 95 6.12 5.13 -19.85
C ALA A 95 6.59 4.59 -21.21
N LEU A 96 7.20 3.41 -21.23
CA LEU A 96 7.62 2.76 -22.48
C LEU A 96 6.40 2.34 -23.31
N ALA A 97 5.39 1.75 -22.69
CA ALA A 97 4.14 1.39 -23.37
C ALA A 97 3.44 2.64 -23.94
N ALA A 98 3.38 3.72 -23.15
CA ALA A 98 2.78 4.97 -23.60
C ALA A 98 3.53 5.55 -24.81
N PHE A 99 4.86 5.59 -24.75
CA PHE A 99 5.68 6.07 -25.87
C PHE A 99 5.50 5.27 -27.17
N LEU A 100 5.26 3.96 -27.07
CA LEU A 100 5.10 3.08 -28.23
C LEU A 100 3.66 3.06 -28.79
N LEU A 101 2.65 3.32 -27.96
CA LEU A 101 1.24 3.10 -28.30
C LEU A 101 0.42 4.38 -28.44
N LEU A 102 0.80 5.49 -27.80
CA LEU A 102 0.00 6.72 -27.78
C LEU A 102 0.49 7.74 -28.82
N PRO A 103 -0.42 8.52 -29.42
CA PRO A 103 -0.07 9.68 -30.24
C PRO A 103 0.49 10.85 -29.40
N PRO A 104 1.21 11.81 -30.02
CA PRO A 104 2.00 12.82 -29.30
C PRO A 104 1.20 13.74 -28.37
N ASP A 105 -0.05 14.02 -28.72
CA ASP A 105 -1.01 14.82 -27.97
C ASP A 105 -1.49 14.13 -26.69
N GLU A 106 -1.62 12.79 -26.70
CA GLU A 106 -1.95 12.00 -25.52
C GLU A 106 -0.74 11.77 -24.59
N LEU A 107 0.48 11.80 -25.12
CA LEU A 107 1.71 11.70 -24.29
C LEU A 107 1.83 12.81 -23.25
N ALA A 108 1.43 14.03 -23.58
CA ALA A 108 1.48 15.16 -22.65
C ALA A 108 0.51 14.96 -21.47
N GLN A 109 -0.69 14.42 -21.74
CA GLN A 109 -1.68 14.10 -20.71
C GLN A 109 -1.22 12.89 -19.87
N PHE A 110 -0.65 11.87 -20.51
CA PHE A 110 -0.07 10.72 -19.83
C PHE A 110 1.05 11.14 -18.86
N GLY A 111 1.93 12.07 -19.25
CA GLY A 111 2.98 12.59 -18.37
C GLY A 111 2.43 13.21 -17.09
N MET A 112 1.35 13.99 -17.21
CA MET A 112 0.65 14.56 -16.05
C MET A 112 -0.01 13.49 -15.18
N ALA A 113 -0.64 12.48 -15.79
CA ALA A 113 -1.23 11.35 -15.06
C ALA A 113 -0.15 10.51 -14.34
N LEU A 114 1.01 10.31 -14.96
CA LEU A 114 2.15 9.60 -14.39
C LEU A 114 2.64 10.32 -13.13
N VAL A 115 2.82 11.65 -13.18
CA VAL A 115 3.18 12.46 -12.00
C VAL A 115 2.10 12.42 -10.93
N ALA A 116 0.82 12.52 -11.33
CA ALA A 116 -0.31 12.45 -10.40
C ALA A 116 -0.44 11.08 -9.71
N SER A 117 -0.02 9.99 -10.35
CA SER A 117 -0.05 8.63 -9.78
C SER A 117 1.03 8.39 -8.71
N VAL A 118 2.14 9.13 -8.77
CA VAL A 118 3.26 9.03 -7.82
C VAL A 118 2.93 9.78 -6.53
N LEU A 119 2.23 10.89 -6.65
CA LEU A 119 1.77 11.65 -5.51
C LEU A 119 0.45 11.05 -5.00
N PRO A 120 0.19 11.04 -3.68
CA PRO A 120 -1.12 10.67 -3.15
C PRO A 120 -2.15 11.80 -3.40
N VAL A 121 -2.02 12.53 -4.51
CA VAL A 121 -2.86 13.68 -4.86
C VAL A 121 -4.30 13.24 -5.05
N SER A 122 -4.56 12.04 -5.60
CA SER A 122 -5.93 11.51 -5.71
C SER A 122 -6.58 11.29 -4.33
N ASN A 123 -5.82 10.87 -3.32
CA ASN A 123 -6.35 10.64 -1.97
C ASN A 123 -6.61 11.96 -1.23
N ILE A 124 -5.77 12.98 -1.47
CA ILE A 124 -5.97 14.33 -0.95
C ILE A 124 -7.14 15.02 -1.67
N TYR A 125 -7.24 14.86 -2.99
CA TYR A 125 -8.30 15.43 -3.82
C TYR A 125 -9.69 14.89 -3.45
N LEU A 126 -9.82 13.58 -3.21
CA LEU A 126 -11.07 12.98 -2.72
C LEU A 126 -11.46 13.46 -1.32
N HIS A 127 -10.50 13.75 -0.43
CA HIS A 127 -10.78 14.40 0.86
C HIS A 127 -11.37 15.81 0.71
N TYR A 128 -11.06 16.53 -0.38
CA TYR A 128 -11.57 17.88 -0.64
C TYR A 128 -12.88 17.91 -1.42
N GLN A 129 -13.46 16.78 -1.82
CA GLN A 129 -14.86 16.74 -2.21
C GLN A 129 -15.72 16.66 -0.94
N PRO A 130 -16.36 17.75 -0.48
CA PRO A 130 -17.47 17.63 0.45
C PRO A 130 -18.51 16.72 -0.20
N GLY A 131 -19.01 15.75 0.57
CA GLY A 131 -19.84 14.64 0.09
C GLY A 131 -20.98 15.06 -0.84
N GLY A 132 -21.35 14.14 -1.73
CA GLY A 132 -22.60 14.22 -2.49
C GLY A 132 -23.84 14.22 -1.61
#